data_AF-F2TZP2-F1
#
_entry.id   AF-F2TZP2-F1
#
_cell.length_a   1.000
_cell.length_b   1.000
_cell.length_c   1.000
_cell.angle_alpha   90.00
_cell.angle_beta   90.00
_cell.angle_gamma   90.00
#
_symmetry.space_group_name_H-M   'P 1'
#
loop_
_entity.id
_entity.type
_entity.pdbx_description
1 polymer ?
#
loop_
_entity_poly.entity_id
_entity_poly.type
_entity_poly.pdbx_seq_one_letter_code
_entity_poly.pdbx_strand_id
1 'polypeptide(L)'
;MGMKPVAKKARSKSKRIKLKDKHKIRRKVAEHNRKLRRKQRLEGKSTLKKDPGVPTMHPLRKQILKEVEDAKEQAEQEKLQRRKMLREARESLRSQTHDLAQLQKEAEMRSRVFETAMDMDEADPAGAAKDQSRRNFFRHFAQVVEEADVILQVLDARDPIASRSDIVESLVTSSASRKRLVLVLNKIDLVPREEVLKWVQRLRNEFPTIMFKSSTQSQRSNLTHTNVGGSGCFGGDSLLQLLQNYARNKDLKMAITVGVVGYPNVGKSSLINSLKRAKAAQVGAMPGITRGVQRVMLTKKICLLDSPGIVFSSKTEVSSLALRHCIRADAIEDPITAIGQLLRRCDLTHIMEMYGLPRFSSTMEFLQLLARRLGKLKKAGVPDIEAAARQVLHDFHTGKISFYTKAPESYKPENMLSAQIVSGWAQEFNLEAIYEKNKAVVQKLSGEKALKKMKRFALEPTEKPADDVGAIRITGGAGGENADAGEGDMDVGEE
;
A
#
# COMPACT_ATOMS: atom_id res chain seq x y z
N MET A 1 76.39 -66.94 -13.62
CA MET A 1 76.01 -65.91 -12.63
C MET A 1 74.65 -65.35 -13.01
N GLY A 2 73.62 -65.59 -12.20
CA GLY A 2 72.24 -65.19 -12.51
C GLY A 2 72.01 -63.68 -12.38
N MET A 3 71.44 -63.07 -13.42
CA MET A 3 71.00 -61.66 -13.39
C MET A 3 69.78 -61.52 -12.47
N LYS A 4 69.91 -60.73 -11.40
CA LYS A 4 68.79 -60.39 -10.50
C LYS A 4 67.74 -59.55 -11.26
N PRO A 5 66.43 -59.82 -11.11
CA PRO A 5 65.40 -58.99 -11.75
C PRO A 5 65.36 -57.60 -11.12
N VAL A 6 65.41 -56.57 -11.98
CA VAL A 6 65.29 -55.15 -11.57
C VAL A 6 63.87 -54.90 -11.03
N ALA A 7 63.76 -54.52 -9.76
CA ALA A 7 62.50 -54.20 -9.13
C ALA A 7 61.79 -53.03 -9.85
N LYS A 8 60.58 -53.27 -10.37
CA LYS A 8 59.75 -52.21 -10.99
C LYS A 8 59.39 -51.14 -9.94
N LYS A 9 59.91 -49.91 -10.10
CA LYS A 9 59.53 -48.75 -9.27
C LYS A 9 58.01 -48.55 -9.30
N ALA A 10 57.38 -48.48 -8.12
CA ALA A 10 55.95 -48.24 -7.97
C ALA A 10 55.56 -46.87 -8.58
N ARG A 11 54.58 -46.86 -9.47
CA ARG A 11 54.09 -45.63 -10.13
C ARG A 11 53.42 -44.72 -9.09
N SER A 12 53.92 -43.50 -8.89
CA SER A 12 53.31 -42.52 -7.99
C SER A 12 51.94 -42.07 -8.51
N LYS A 13 50.92 -42.04 -7.63
CA LYS A 13 49.57 -41.57 -8.01
C LYS A 13 49.63 -40.12 -8.48
N SER A 14 49.04 -39.84 -9.63
CA SER A 14 48.98 -38.49 -10.20
C SER A 14 48.17 -37.55 -9.31
N LYS A 15 48.71 -36.35 -9.04
CA LYS A 15 48.01 -35.24 -8.35
C LYS A 15 46.98 -34.53 -9.25
N ARG A 16 46.91 -34.89 -10.54
CA ARG A 16 46.00 -34.27 -11.51
C ARG A 16 44.58 -34.77 -11.31
N ILE A 17 43.67 -33.87 -10.94
CA ILE A 17 42.26 -34.19 -10.69
C ILE A 17 41.50 -34.14 -12.03
N LYS A 18 40.71 -35.19 -12.32
CA LYS A 18 39.83 -35.19 -13.50
C LYS A 18 38.73 -34.15 -13.34
N LEU A 19 38.31 -33.53 -14.45
CA LEU A 19 37.29 -32.48 -14.44
C LEU A 19 35.98 -32.97 -13.78
N LYS A 20 35.58 -34.21 -14.06
CA LYS A 20 34.43 -34.89 -13.43
C LYS A 20 34.51 -34.89 -11.89
N ASP A 21 35.68 -35.19 -11.33
CA ASP A 21 35.88 -35.24 -9.88
C ASP A 21 35.86 -33.82 -9.28
N LYS A 22 36.42 -32.83 -9.97
CA LYS A 22 36.34 -31.41 -9.58
C LYS A 22 34.90 -30.91 -9.50
N HIS A 23 34.06 -31.24 -10.50
CA HIS A 23 32.64 -30.90 -10.48
C HIS A 23 31.87 -31.65 -9.39
N LYS A 24 32.19 -32.93 -9.15
CA LYS A 24 31.60 -33.73 -8.06
C LYS A 24 31.92 -33.13 -6.68
N ILE A 25 33.16 -32.72 -6.45
CA ILE A 25 33.58 -32.05 -5.20
C ILE A 25 32.83 -30.73 -5.03
N ARG A 26 32.79 -29.88 -6.06
CA ARG A 26 32.05 -28.61 -6.01
C ARG A 26 30.57 -28.81 -5.66
N ARG A 27 29.92 -29.80 -6.28
CA ARG A 27 28.52 -30.15 -6.00
C ARG A 27 28.32 -30.61 -4.54
N LYS A 28 29.21 -31.47 -4.04
CA LYS A 28 29.17 -31.94 -2.63
C LYS A 28 29.37 -30.79 -1.64
N VAL A 29 30.32 -29.89 -1.89
CA VAL A 29 30.58 -28.72 -1.03
C VAL A 29 29.36 -27.77 -1.05
N ALA A 30 28.79 -27.51 -2.22
CA ALA A 30 27.59 -26.68 -2.33
C ALA A 30 26.41 -27.29 -1.57
N GLU A 31 26.21 -28.61 -1.67
CA GLU A 31 25.14 -29.31 -0.95
C GLU A 31 25.37 -29.29 0.57
N HIS A 32 26.60 -29.53 1.03
CA HIS A 32 26.97 -29.45 2.45
C HIS A 32 26.71 -28.05 3.02
N ASN A 33 27.15 -27.00 2.32
CA ASN A 33 26.93 -25.61 2.71
C ASN A 33 25.44 -25.24 2.69
N ARG A 34 24.65 -25.82 1.78
CA ARG A 34 23.19 -25.65 1.76
C ARG A 34 22.53 -26.31 2.98
N LYS A 35 22.98 -27.51 3.37
CA LYS A 35 22.49 -28.22 4.57
C LYS A 35 22.85 -27.47 5.85
N LEU A 36 24.09 -26.97 5.98
CA LEU A 36 24.53 -26.14 7.11
C LEU A 36 23.66 -24.88 7.27
N ARG A 37 23.40 -24.15 6.18
CA ARG A 37 22.53 -22.96 6.22
C ARG A 37 21.09 -23.29 6.60
N ARG A 38 20.57 -24.44 6.19
CA ARG A 38 19.23 -24.90 6.59
C ARG A 38 19.19 -25.24 8.07
N LYS A 39 20.22 -25.91 8.59
CA LYS A 39 20.37 -26.25 10.01
C LYS A 39 20.48 -24.98 10.88
N GLN A 40 21.34 -24.04 10.50
CA GLN A 40 21.47 -22.73 11.16
C GLN A 40 20.19 -21.88 11.13
N ARG A 41 19.34 -22.02 10.10
CA ARG A 41 18.02 -21.37 10.07
C ARG A 41 17.01 -22.01 11.01
N LEU A 42 17.11 -23.32 11.23
CA LEU A 42 16.23 -24.09 12.12
C LEU A 42 16.64 -23.93 13.60
N GLU A 43 17.94 -23.79 13.87
CA GLU A 43 18.50 -23.65 15.22
C GLU A 43 18.31 -22.25 15.85
N GLY A 44 17.63 -21.33 15.16
CA GLY A 44 17.41 -19.97 15.65
C GLY A 44 18.70 -19.13 15.64
N LYS A 45 18.55 -17.80 15.68
CA LYS A 45 19.71 -16.90 15.76
C LYS A 45 20.51 -17.23 17.02
N SER A 46 21.80 -17.50 16.85
CA SER A 46 22.74 -17.64 17.97
C SER A 46 22.56 -16.47 18.92
N THR A 47 22.41 -16.79 20.20
CA THR A 47 22.58 -15.86 21.30
C THR A 47 23.79 -14.94 21.02
N LEU A 48 23.65 -13.64 21.32
CA LEU A 48 24.77 -12.70 21.27
C LEU A 48 25.99 -13.37 21.88
N LYS A 49 27.16 -13.30 21.20
CA LYS A 49 28.41 -13.84 21.77
C LYS A 49 28.53 -13.28 23.18
N LYS A 50 28.57 -14.17 24.18
CA LYS A 50 28.77 -13.76 25.58
C LYS A 50 30.09 -13.00 25.62
N ASP A 51 30.04 -11.78 26.11
CA ASP A 51 31.24 -10.99 26.36
C ASP A 51 32.10 -11.75 27.37
N PRO A 52 33.37 -12.08 27.06
CA PRO A 52 34.26 -12.77 28.00
C PRO A 52 34.53 -11.96 29.29
N GLY A 53 34.13 -10.67 29.33
CA GLY A 53 34.23 -9.84 30.52
C GLY A 53 35.67 -9.49 30.88
N VAL A 54 35.86 -8.88 32.05
CA VAL A 54 37.19 -8.46 32.52
C VAL A 54 37.96 -9.69 33.04
N PRO A 55 39.14 -10.02 32.47
CA PRO A 55 39.94 -11.17 32.89
C PRO A 55 40.36 -11.11 34.36
N THR A 56 40.42 -12.29 35.00
CA THR A 56 40.70 -12.41 36.45
C THR A 56 42.05 -11.83 36.88
N MET A 57 43.07 -11.90 36.02
CA MET A 57 44.43 -11.45 36.31
C MET A 57 44.64 -9.94 36.14
N HIS A 58 43.60 -9.17 35.79
CA HIS A 58 43.75 -7.74 35.58
C HIS A 58 44.02 -7.01 36.92
N PRO A 59 45.14 -6.28 37.07
CA PRO A 59 45.55 -5.64 38.35
C PRO A 59 44.47 -4.74 38.96
N LEU A 60 43.67 -4.07 38.12
CA LEU A 60 42.61 -3.15 38.52
C LEU A 60 41.20 -3.71 38.37
N ARG A 61 41.03 -5.04 38.32
CA ARG A 61 39.72 -5.69 38.09
C ARG A 61 38.64 -5.19 39.05
N LYS A 62 38.95 -5.08 40.35
CA LYS A 62 38.00 -4.63 41.38
C LYS A 62 37.56 -3.18 41.15
N GLN A 63 38.47 -2.32 40.73
CA GLN A 63 38.20 -0.92 40.46
C GLN A 63 37.34 -0.75 39.20
N ILE A 64 37.67 -1.46 38.12
CA ILE A 64 36.89 -1.43 36.87
C ILE A 64 35.46 -1.93 37.08
N LEU A 65 35.28 -3.01 37.86
CA LEU A 65 33.94 -3.52 38.15
C LEU A 65 33.12 -2.52 38.97
N LYS A 66 33.74 -1.84 39.94
CA LYS A 66 33.10 -0.80 40.76
C LYS A 66 32.72 0.42 39.92
N GLU A 67 33.60 0.92 39.06
CA GLU A 67 33.32 2.04 38.14
C GLU A 67 32.15 1.72 37.18
N VAL A 68 32.06 0.47 36.71
CA VAL A 68 30.95 0.02 35.85
C VAL A 68 29.63 -0.08 36.63
N GLU A 69 29.66 -0.46 37.91
CA GLU A 69 28.49 -0.52 38.78
C GLU A 69 28.00 0.90 39.12
N ASP A 70 28.91 1.78 39.55
CA ASP A 70 28.62 3.19 39.82
C ASP A 70 28.04 3.89 38.57
N ALA A 71 28.61 3.65 37.39
CA ALA A 71 28.09 4.19 36.13
C ALA A 71 26.70 3.65 35.76
N LYS A 72 26.40 2.38 36.09
CA LYS A 72 25.05 1.81 35.87
C LYS A 72 24.03 2.41 36.82
N GLU A 73 24.37 2.57 38.09
CA GLU A 73 23.49 3.18 39.08
C GLU A 73 23.18 4.64 38.72
N GLN A 74 24.20 5.42 38.33
CA GLN A 74 24.01 6.79 37.84
C GLN A 74 23.10 6.85 36.61
N ALA A 75 23.31 5.96 35.63
CA ALA A 75 22.48 5.91 34.43
C ALA A 75 21.02 5.48 34.72
N GLU A 76 20.80 4.57 35.68
CA GLU A 76 19.45 4.19 36.11
C GLU A 76 18.75 5.33 36.87
N GLN A 77 19.46 6.01 37.76
CA GLN A 77 18.93 7.15 38.50
C GLN A 77 18.57 8.30 37.56
N GLU A 78 19.44 8.64 36.61
CA GLU A 78 19.18 9.67 35.59
C GLU A 78 17.97 9.28 34.72
N LYS A 79 17.87 8.01 34.31
CA LYS A 79 16.72 7.51 33.54
C LYS A 79 15.42 7.57 34.33
N LEU A 80 15.45 7.28 35.63
CA LEU A 80 14.29 7.34 36.51
C LEU A 80 13.85 8.79 36.74
N GLN A 81 14.79 9.68 37.04
CA GLN A 81 14.54 11.12 37.18
C GLN A 81 13.97 11.71 35.89
N ARG A 82 14.56 11.37 34.74
CA ARG A 82 14.04 11.77 33.42
C ARG A 82 12.64 11.25 33.16
N ARG A 83 12.33 10.00 33.54
CA ARG A 83 10.98 9.42 33.40
C ARG A 83 9.96 10.12 34.31
N LYS A 84 10.35 10.51 35.53
CA LYS A 84 9.50 11.29 36.44
C LYS A 84 9.22 12.68 35.87
N MET A 85 10.25 13.43 35.46
CA MET A 85 10.07 14.75 34.84
C MET A 85 9.19 14.70 33.59
N LEU A 86 9.33 13.67 32.75
CA LEU A 86 8.47 13.49 31.57
C LEU A 86 7.01 13.18 31.94
N ARG A 87 6.78 12.43 33.02
CA ARG A 87 5.44 12.13 33.51
C ARG A 87 4.79 13.39 34.06
N GLU A 88 5.50 14.15 34.88
CA GLU A 88 5.03 15.41 35.48
C GLU A 88 4.78 16.47 34.40
N ALA A 89 5.68 16.62 33.42
CA ALA A 89 5.47 17.53 32.29
C ALA A 89 4.28 17.12 31.41
N ARG A 90 4.02 15.82 31.26
CA ARG A 90 2.84 15.32 30.54
C ARG A 90 1.56 15.55 31.34
N GLU A 91 1.62 15.45 32.66
CA GLU A 91 0.49 15.62 33.57
C GLU A 91 0.12 17.10 33.72
N SER A 92 1.10 18.01 33.80
CA SER A 92 0.89 19.46 33.80
C SER A 92 0.37 19.98 32.46
N LEU A 93 0.86 19.45 31.34
CA LEU A 93 0.32 19.78 30.03
C LEU A 93 -1.13 19.27 29.89
N ARG A 94 -1.45 18.10 30.48
CA ARG A 94 -2.80 17.53 30.47
C ARG A 94 -3.77 18.32 31.35
N SER A 95 -3.32 18.93 32.45
CA SER A 95 -4.16 19.79 33.29
C SER A 95 -4.35 21.20 32.71
N GLN A 96 -3.36 21.73 31.98
CA GLN A 96 -3.48 23.05 31.34
C GLN A 96 -4.33 23.07 30.06
N THR A 97 -4.58 21.93 29.42
CA THR A 97 -5.28 21.87 28.11
C THR A 97 -6.71 21.33 28.12
N HIS A 98 -7.30 20.96 29.26
CA HIS A 98 -8.57 20.22 29.26
C HIS A 98 -9.62 20.79 30.23
N ASP A 99 -10.60 21.50 29.68
CA ASP A 99 -11.88 21.80 30.34
C ASP A 99 -12.71 20.50 30.46
N LEU A 100 -13.17 20.16 31.67
CA LEU A 100 -13.82 18.88 31.97
C LEU A 100 -15.08 18.67 31.11
N ALA A 101 -15.77 19.76 30.79
CA ALA A 101 -16.97 19.78 29.94
C ALA A 101 -16.67 19.39 28.48
N GLN A 102 -15.48 19.72 27.98
CA GLN A 102 -15.06 19.40 26.63
C GLN A 102 -14.73 17.90 26.48
N LEU A 103 -14.09 17.32 27.51
CA LEU A 103 -13.84 15.87 27.58
C LEU A 103 -15.13 15.04 27.64
N GLN A 104 -16.16 15.52 28.35
CA GLN A 104 -17.46 14.86 28.43
C GLN A 104 -18.17 14.87 27.07
N LYS A 105 -18.24 16.04 26.41
CA LYS A 105 -18.78 16.15 25.04
C LYS A 105 -18.00 15.31 24.03
N GLU A 106 -16.68 15.22 24.17
CA GLU A 106 -15.83 14.39 23.31
C GLU A 106 -16.05 12.90 23.54
N ALA A 107 -16.15 12.46 24.79
CA ALA A 107 -16.43 11.07 25.13
C ALA A 107 -17.81 10.67 24.61
N GLU A 108 -18.82 11.53 24.77
CA GLU A 108 -20.16 11.34 24.24
C GLU A 108 -20.19 11.33 22.71
N MET A 109 -19.49 12.24 22.03
CA MET A 109 -19.41 12.26 20.57
C MET A 109 -18.65 11.05 20.02
N ARG A 110 -17.55 10.64 20.67
CA ARG A 110 -16.84 9.41 20.32
C ARG A 110 -17.72 8.19 20.56
N SER A 111 -18.47 8.15 21.66
CA SER A 111 -19.43 7.09 21.95
C SER A 111 -20.57 7.09 20.94
N ARG A 112 -21.07 8.25 20.51
CA ARG A 112 -22.11 8.36 19.47
C ARG A 112 -21.61 7.97 18.09
N VAL A 113 -20.39 8.34 17.68
CA VAL A 113 -19.83 7.89 16.40
C VAL A 113 -19.47 6.41 16.47
N PHE A 114 -19.04 5.93 17.63
CA PHE A 114 -18.84 4.51 17.92
C PHE A 114 -20.17 3.75 17.79
N GLU A 115 -21.21 4.17 18.52
CA GLU A 115 -22.57 3.63 18.46
C GLU A 115 -23.15 3.73 17.06
N THR A 116 -23.09 4.87 16.38
CA THR A 116 -23.57 4.99 14.98
C THR A 116 -22.83 4.04 14.04
N ALA A 117 -21.52 3.86 14.20
CA ALA A 117 -20.75 2.89 13.42
C ALA A 117 -21.09 1.43 13.80
N MET A 118 -21.53 1.17 15.04
CA MET A 118 -22.01 -0.13 15.51
C MET A 118 -23.49 -0.40 15.19
N ASP A 119 -24.34 0.63 15.11
CA ASP A 119 -25.78 0.56 14.77
C ASP A 119 -25.97 0.41 13.27
N MET A 120 -25.06 0.97 12.47
CA MET A 120 -24.88 0.57 11.08
C MET A 120 -24.53 -0.92 10.94
N ASP A 121 -24.20 -1.63 12.03
CA ASP A 121 -23.83 -3.05 12.08
C ASP A 121 -24.97 -3.99 12.56
N GLU A 122 -25.96 -3.55 13.36
CA GLU A 122 -26.93 -4.46 14.04
C GLU A 122 -28.18 -4.92 13.25
N ALA A 123 -28.43 -4.40 12.05
CA ALA A 123 -29.68 -4.70 11.32
C ALA A 123 -29.67 -6.01 10.48
N ASP A 124 -28.92 -7.05 10.86
CA ASP A 124 -29.00 -8.38 10.23
C ASP A 124 -28.63 -9.53 11.21
N PRO A 125 -29.58 -10.40 11.60
CA PRO A 125 -29.30 -11.58 12.44
C PRO A 125 -28.52 -12.70 11.73
N ALA A 126 -28.26 -12.62 10.41
CA ALA A 126 -27.70 -13.73 9.63
C ALA A 126 -26.14 -13.74 9.51
N GLY A 127 -25.43 -12.80 10.15
CA GLY A 127 -24.02 -12.50 9.86
C GLY A 127 -22.99 -12.64 10.99
N ALA A 128 -23.30 -13.33 12.09
CA ALA A 128 -22.53 -13.29 13.35
C ALA A 128 -20.99 -13.50 13.26
N ALA A 129 -20.49 -14.27 12.29
CA ALA A 129 -19.05 -14.46 12.08
C ALA A 129 -18.35 -13.28 11.36
N LYS A 130 -19.07 -12.55 10.50
CA LYS A 130 -18.56 -11.35 9.81
C LYS A 130 -18.46 -10.16 10.78
N ASP A 131 -19.34 -10.08 11.79
CA ASP A 131 -19.35 -9.03 12.83
C ASP A 131 -18.13 -9.01 13.73
N GLN A 132 -17.65 -10.18 14.17
CA GLN A 132 -16.52 -10.23 15.08
C GLN A 132 -15.23 -9.71 14.42
N SER A 133 -15.10 -9.87 13.11
CA SER A 133 -13.99 -9.31 12.34
C SER A 133 -14.06 -7.77 12.29
N ARG A 134 -15.23 -7.20 11.99
CA ARG A 134 -15.49 -5.75 11.92
C ARG A 134 -15.23 -5.05 13.25
N ARG A 135 -15.75 -5.60 14.34
CA ARG A 135 -15.53 -5.10 15.71
C ARG A 135 -14.04 -5.14 16.10
N ASN A 136 -13.34 -6.20 15.74
CA ASN A 136 -11.90 -6.30 15.97
C ASN A 136 -11.13 -5.26 15.15
N PHE A 137 -11.54 -4.96 13.91
CA PHE A 137 -10.91 -3.91 13.10
C PHE A 137 -11.12 -2.52 13.69
N PHE A 138 -12.33 -2.23 14.19
CA PHE A 138 -12.61 -0.96 14.84
C PHE A 138 -11.75 -0.79 16.11
N ARG A 139 -11.59 -1.84 16.92
CA ARG A 139 -10.71 -1.81 18.09
C ARG A 139 -9.26 -1.44 17.72
N HIS A 140 -8.73 -2.05 16.67
CA HIS A 140 -7.38 -1.72 16.18
C HIS A 140 -7.31 -0.28 15.65
N PHE A 141 -8.35 0.21 14.97
CA PHE A 141 -8.40 1.58 14.50
C PHE A 141 -8.42 2.58 15.66
N ALA A 142 -9.28 2.37 16.66
CA ALA A 142 -9.35 3.20 17.85
C ALA A 142 -7.99 3.26 18.57
N GLN A 143 -7.32 2.11 18.71
CA GLN A 143 -5.96 2.06 19.27
C GLN A 143 -4.96 2.91 18.48
N VAL A 144 -4.97 2.81 17.14
CA VAL A 144 -4.06 3.59 16.29
C VAL A 144 -4.36 5.07 16.38
N VAL A 145 -5.63 5.46 16.37
CA VAL A 145 -6.05 6.86 16.50
C VAL A 145 -5.69 7.43 17.87
N GLU A 146 -5.77 6.65 18.94
CA GLU A 146 -5.40 7.08 20.29
C GLU A 146 -3.88 7.27 20.44
N GLU A 147 -3.08 6.32 19.93
CA GLU A 147 -1.62 6.34 20.08
C GLU A 147 -0.90 7.31 19.12
N ALA A 148 -1.49 7.60 17.96
CA ALA A 148 -0.84 8.37 16.91
C ALA A 148 -0.94 9.90 17.09
N ASP A 149 0.15 10.59 16.76
CA ASP A 149 0.23 12.05 16.61
C ASP A 149 -0.14 12.51 15.20
N VAL A 150 0.16 11.69 14.20
CA VAL A 150 -0.13 11.92 12.78
C VAL A 150 -0.77 10.66 12.20
N ILE A 151 -1.86 10.82 11.47
CA ILE A 151 -2.53 9.74 10.75
C ILE A 151 -2.22 9.90 9.26
N LEU A 152 -1.69 8.84 8.66
CA LEU A 152 -1.51 8.69 7.22
C LEU A 152 -2.64 7.82 6.68
N GLN A 153 -3.55 8.41 5.91
CA GLN A 153 -4.59 7.66 5.21
C GLN A 153 -4.10 7.32 3.81
N VAL A 154 -3.88 6.03 3.57
CA VAL A 154 -3.33 5.53 2.31
C VAL A 154 -4.46 5.25 1.33
N LEU A 155 -4.41 5.92 0.19
CA LEU A 155 -5.36 5.82 -0.92
C LEU A 155 -4.72 5.10 -2.11
N ASP A 156 -5.54 4.45 -2.95
CA ASP A 156 -5.11 3.85 -4.21
C ASP A 156 -5.32 4.88 -5.34
N ALA A 157 -4.25 5.24 -6.07
CA ALA A 157 -4.31 6.25 -7.12
C ALA A 157 -5.29 5.93 -8.25
N ARG A 158 -5.62 4.64 -8.46
CA ARG A 158 -6.57 4.20 -9.50
C ARG A 158 -7.99 4.66 -9.21
N ASP A 159 -8.39 4.68 -7.94
CA ASP A 159 -9.70 5.17 -7.52
C ASP A 159 -9.58 5.79 -6.11
N PRO A 160 -9.16 7.07 -6.04
CA PRO A 160 -8.89 7.72 -4.76
C PRO A 160 -10.13 7.91 -3.91
N ILE A 161 -11.28 8.19 -4.54
CA ILE A 161 -12.56 8.39 -3.85
C ILE A 161 -13.07 7.08 -3.27
N ALA A 162 -13.05 5.98 -4.04
CA ALA A 162 -13.51 4.68 -3.51
C ALA A 162 -12.61 4.12 -2.39
N SER A 163 -11.33 4.52 -2.34
CA SER A 163 -10.39 4.14 -1.29
C SER A 163 -10.31 5.14 -0.13
N ARG A 164 -11.16 6.17 -0.15
CA ARG A 164 -11.31 7.18 0.90
C ARG A 164 -12.36 6.76 1.93
N SER A 165 -12.23 7.24 3.16
CA SER A 165 -13.18 6.98 4.23
C SER A 165 -13.45 8.25 5.03
N ASP A 166 -14.61 8.84 4.80
CA ASP A 166 -15.05 10.08 5.45
C ASP A 166 -15.25 9.89 6.96
N ILE A 167 -15.54 8.65 7.39
CA ILE A 167 -15.65 8.28 8.81
C ILE A 167 -14.30 8.47 9.52
N VAL A 168 -13.19 8.03 8.89
CA VAL A 168 -11.84 8.22 9.46
C VAL A 168 -11.51 9.70 9.57
N GLU A 169 -11.85 10.47 8.54
CA GLU A 169 -11.55 11.89 8.45
C GLU A 169 -12.33 12.69 9.48
N SER A 170 -13.62 12.38 9.63
CA SER A 170 -14.50 12.96 10.64
C SER A 170 -14.05 12.61 12.05
N LEU A 171 -13.61 11.38 12.30
CA LEU A 171 -13.11 10.95 13.61
C LEU A 171 -11.79 11.63 14.00
N VAL A 172 -10.86 11.77 13.04
CA VAL A 172 -9.57 12.44 13.29
C VAL A 172 -9.77 13.95 13.46
N THR A 173 -10.66 14.56 12.68
CA THR A 173 -10.94 16.01 12.72
C THR A 173 -11.77 16.41 13.94
N SER A 174 -12.76 15.59 14.33
CA SER A 174 -13.61 15.84 15.50
C SER A 174 -12.91 15.57 16.83
N SER A 175 -11.81 14.81 16.82
CA SER A 175 -11.02 14.59 18.04
C SER A 175 -10.33 15.90 18.43
N ALA A 176 -10.62 16.48 19.60
CA ALA A 176 -9.96 17.72 20.07
C ALA A 176 -8.45 17.57 20.31
N SER A 177 -7.92 16.35 20.25
CA SER A 177 -6.49 16.13 20.13
C SER A 177 -5.96 16.80 18.85
N ARG A 178 -4.90 17.62 18.96
CA ARG A 178 -4.15 18.24 17.84
C ARG A 178 -3.42 17.18 16.99
N LYS A 179 -4.18 16.23 16.42
CA LYS A 179 -3.73 15.23 15.47
C LYS A 179 -3.75 15.85 14.09
N ARG A 180 -2.96 15.26 13.19
CA ARG A 180 -2.88 15.70 11.80
C ARG A 180 -3.21 14.53 10.91
N LEU A 181 -4.01 14.80 9.89
CA LEU A 181 -4.30 13.83 8.84
C LEU A 181 -3.54 14.23 7.58
N VAL A 182 -2.88 13.24 6.96
CA VAL A 182 -2.20 13.40 5.68
C VAL A 182 -2.66 12.27 4.77
N LEU A 183 -3.13 12.61 3.57
CA LEU A 183 -3.50 11.66 2.54
C LEU A 183 -2.23 11.21 1.80
N VAL A 184 -2.08 9.91 1.60
CA VAL A 184 -0.99 9.34 0.81
C VAL A 184 -1.57 8.62 -0.39
N LEU A 185 -1.43 9.22 -1.56
CA LEU A 185 -1.87 8.67 -2.84
C LEU A 185 -0.82 7.67 -3.33
N ASN A 186 -1.07 6.38 -3.12
CA ASN A 186 -0.14 5.29 -3.44
C ASN A 186 -0.44 4.66 -4.81
N LYS A 187 0.50 3.88 -5.36
CA LYS A 187 0.41 3.22 -6.69
C LYS A 187 0.27 4.18 -7.88
N ILE A 188 0.88 5.36 -7.77
CA ILE A 188 0.90 6.38 -8.83
C ILE A 188 1.50 5.88 -10.15
N ASP A 189 2.20 4.75 -10.15
CA ASP A 189 2.75 4.12 -11.34
C ASP A 189 1.72 3.37 -12.19
N LEU A 190 0.53 3.11 -11.66
CA LEU A 190 -0.56 2.45 -12.39
C LEU A 190 -1.48 3.45 -13.12
N VAL A 191 -1.29 4.76 -12.91
CA VAL A 191 -2.17 5.81 -13.41
C VAL A 191 -1.37 6.82 -14.23
N PRO A 192 -1.93 7.38 -15.33
CA PRO A 192 -1.23 8.39 -16.11
C PRO A 192 -0.89 9.60 -15.24
N ARG A 193 0.28 10.17 -15.47
CA ARG A 193 0.81 11.23 -14.60
C ARG A 193 -0.07 12.48 -14.57
N GLU A 194 -0.67 12.83 -15.70
CA GLU A 194 -1.61 13.95 -15.82
C GLU A 194 -2.79 13.78 -14.86
N GLU A 195 -3.38 12.59 -14.84
CA GLU A 195 -4.50 12.26 -13.94
C GLU A 195 -4.07 12.22 -12.47
N VAL A 196 -2.88 11.68 -12.17
CA VAL A 196 -2.32 11.73 -10.80
C VAL A 196 -2.19 13.17 -10.32
N LEU A 197 -1.72 14.08 -11.15
CA LEU A 197 -1.58 15.50 -10.78
C LEU A 197 -2.92 16.17 -10.54
N LYS A 198 -3.93 15.91 -11.39
CA LYS A 198 -5.30 16.42 -11.19
C LYS A 198 -5.89 15.91 -9.86
N TRP A 199 -5.76 14.61 -9.58
CA TRP A 199 -6.21 14.03 -8.32
C TRP A 199 -5.53 14.63 -7.10
N VAL A 200 -4.21 14.84 -7.18
CA VAL A 200 -3.45 15.47 -6.10
C VAL A 200 -3.91 16.90 -5.87
N GLN A 201 -4.14 17.69 -6.92
CA GLN A 201 -4.66 19.04 -6.81
C GLN A 201 -6.05 19.05 -6.15
N ARG A 202 -6.93 18.15 -6.57
CA ARG A 202 -8.28 17.97 -6.01
C ARG A 202 -8.25 17.62 -4.52
N LEU A 203 -7.42 16.65 -4.12
CA LEU A 203 -7.34 16.17 -2.73
C LEU A 203 -6.63 17.18 -1.81
N ARG A 204 -5.68 17.95 -2.35
CA ARG A 204 -4.98 19.01 -1.60
C ARG A 204 -5.88 20.12 -1.09
N ASN A 205 -7.00 20.37 -1.78
CA ASN A 205 -7.96 21.35 -1.34
C ASN A 205 -8.66 20.95 -0.02
N GLU A 206 -8.64 19.66 0.31
CA GLU A 206 -9.28 19.13 1.52
C GLU A 206 -8.30 18.72 2.60
N PHE A 207 -7.22 18.02 2.23
CA PHE A 207 -6.21 17.56 3.16
C PHE A 207 -4.80 17.56 2.53
N PRO A 208 -3.74 17.76 3.35
CA PRO A 208 -2.36 17.59 2.89
C PRO A 208 -2.16 16.25 2.20
N THR A 209 -1.82 16.29 0.91
CA THR A 209 -1.72 15.07 0.07
C THR A 209 -0.30 14.87 -0.47
N ILE A 210 0.24 13.66 -0.33
CA ILE A 210 1.53 13.24 -0.86
C ILE A 210 1.35 12.12 -1.90
N MET A 211 2.02 12.26 -3.04
CA MET A 211 2.17 11.19 -4.03
C MET A 211 3.22 10.17 -3.59
N PHE A 212 2.89 8.89 -3.70
CA PHE A 212 3.79 7.82 -3.27
C PHE A 212 3.82 6.66 -4.27
N LYS A 213 5.02 6.17 -4.54
CA LYS A 213 5.24 4.89 -5.20
C LYS A 213 6.04 4.00 -4.27
N SER A 214 5.45 2.91 -3.83
CA SER A 214 6.17 1.89 -3.06
C SER A 214 7.25 1.23 -3.94
N SER A 215 8.42 0.97 -3.37
CA SER A 215 9.43 0.19 -4.09
C SER A 215 8.96 -1.26 -4.14
N THR A 216 8.86 -1.81 -5.35
CA THR A 216 8.66 -3.26 -5.53
C THR A 216 9.92 -3.96 -5.04
N GLN A 217 9.89 -4.44 -3.79
CA GLN A 217 11.00 -5.15 -3.14
C GLN A 217 11.25 -6.51 -3.81
N SER A 218 11.81 -6.51 -5.01
CA SER A 218 12.46 -7.68 -5.60
C SER A 218 13.85 -7.91 -4.97
N GLN A 219 14.44 -6.87 -4.38
CA GLN A 219 15.76 -6.89 -3.77
C GLN A 219 15.66 -6.96 -2.24
N ARG A 220 16.34 -7.96 -1.65
CA ARG A 220 16.32 -8.25 -0.20
C ARG A 220 17.32 -7.39 0.61
N SER A 221 18.19 -6.62 -0.04
CA SER A 221 19.17 -5.74 0.60
C SER A 221 19.78 -4.74 -0.39
N ASN A 222 20.33 -3.63 0.12
CA ASN A 222 20.98 -2.51 -0.58
C ASN A 222 20.03 -1.61 -1.41
N LEU A 223 19.24 -0.82 -0.70
CA LEU A 223 18.55 0.34 -1.27
C LEU A 223 19.53 1.52 -1.24
N THR A 224 20.34 1.65 -2.27
CA THR A 224 21.13 2.88 -2.50
C THR A 224 20.18 4.05 -2.70
N HIS A 225 20.55 5.19 -2.11
CA HIS A 225 19.94 6.47 -2.44
C HIS A 225 20.07 6.69 -3.95
N THR A 226 18.98 7.15 -4.57
CA THR A 226 18.92 7.70 -5.93
C THR A 226 19.25 6.74 -7.08
N ASN A 227 18.25 6.49 -7.93
CA ASN A 227 18.38 6.81 -9.34
C ASN A 227 17.01 7.00 -9.98
N VAL A 228 16.80 8.21 -10.47
CA VAL A 228 15.70 8.64 -11.33
C VAL A 228 15.83 7.84 -12.62
N GLY A 229 15.19 6.66 -12.68
CA GLY A 229 15.29 5.77 -13.84
C GLY A 229 14.85 4.31 -13.67
N GLY A 230 14.57 3.82 -12.45
CA GLY A 230 14.06 2.45 -12.27
C GLY A 230 13.70 2.10 -10.83
N SER A 231 12.69 1.23 -10.64
CA SER A 231 12.23 0.47 -9.44
C SER A 231 12.36 1.07 -8.02
N GLY A 232 12.65 2.36 -7.90
CA GLY A 232 12.84 3.08 -6.65
C GLY A 232 11.53 3.56 -6.03
N CYS A 233 11.58 3.82 -4.73
CA CYS A 233 10.49 4.47 -3.99
C CYS A 233 10.40 5.95 -4.42
N PHE A 234 9.21 6.40 -4.82
CA PHE A 234 8.93 7.82 -5.07
C PHE A 234 8.11 8.40 -3.92
N GLY A 235 8.41 9.62 -3.50
CA GLY A 235 7.71 10.30 -2.41
C GLY A 235 8.11 9.86 -1.00
N GLY A 236 8.96 8.83 -0.86
CA GLY A 236 9.46 8.36 0.43
C GLY A 236 10.27 9.41 1.19
N ASP A 237 11.19 10.10 0.52
CA ASP A 237 11.98 11.16 1.14
C ASP A 237 11.12 12.39 1.45
N SER A 238 10.15 12.73 0.59
CA SER A 238 9.20 13.81 0.80
C SER A 238 8.30 13.57 2.03
N LEU A 239 7.77 12.35 2.17
CA LEU A 239 6.98 11.95 3.34
C LEU A 239 7.82 11.91 4.62
N LEU A 240 9.07 11.41 4.54
CA LEU A 240 9.98 11.43 5.68
C LEU A 240 10.32 12.87 6.10
N GLN A 241 10.58 13.76 5.14
CA GLN A 241 10.83 15.17 5.40
C GLN A 241 9.62 15.85 6.05
N LEU A 242 8.41 15.58 5.57
CA LEU A 242 7.16 16.07 6.19
C LEU A 242 7.07 15.64 7.66
N LEU A 243 7.29 14.35 7.94
CA LEU A 243 7.22 13.81 9.30
C LEU A 243 8.34 14.37 10.19
N GLN A 244 9.54 14.59 9.64
CA GLN A 244 10.65 15.21 10.36
C GLN A 244 10.40 16.69 10.66
N ASN A 245 9.77 17.43 9.75
CA ASN A 245 9.37 18.83 9.99
C ASN A 245 8.38 18.91 11.15
N TYR A 246 7.35 18.07 11.11
CA TYR A 246 6.38 17.99 12.20
C TYR A 246 7.02 17.57 13.53
N ALA A 247 7.94 16.61 13.50
CA ALA A 247 8.67 16.17 14.69
C ALA A 247 9.61 17.26 15.28
N ARG A 248 10.09 18.20 14.46
CA ARG A 248 10.89 19.35 14.92
C ARG A 248 10.03 20.41 15.57
N ASN A 249 8.84 20.67 15.02
CA ASN A 249 7.94 21.72 15.51
C ASN A 249 7.25 21.37 16.85
N LYS A 250 7.19 20.08 17.22
CA LYS A 250 6.77 19.64 18.56
C LYS A 250 8.00 19.47 19.47
N ASP A 251 8.48 20.56 20.06
CA ASP A 251 9.59 20.56 21.03
C ASP A 251 9.37 19.67 22.28
N LEU A 252 8.14 19.18 22.50
CA LEU A 252 7.73 18.43 23.70
C LEU A 252 7.82 16.90 23.58
N LYS A 253 8.01 16.32 22.38
CA LYS A 253 8.06 14.86 22.19
C LYS A 253 9.39 14.38 21.60
N MET A 254 10.09 13.53 22.36
CA MET A 254 11.32 12.87 21.89
C MET A 254 11.12 12.02 20.62
N ALA A 255 9.90 11.51 20.40
CA ALA A 255 9.52 10.79 19.20
C ALA A 255 8.04 11.01 18.86
N ILE A 256 7.73 11.11 17.58
CA ILE A 256 6.35 11.12 17.06
C ILE A 256 5.91 9.70 16.70
N THR A 257 4.64 9.41 16.97
CA THR A 257 3.99 8.17 16.52
C THR A 257 3.10 8.49 15.34
N VAL A 258 3.22 7.72 14.26
CA VAL A 258 2.50 7.93 13.00
C VAL A 258 1.65 6.69 12.71
N GLY A 259 0.33 6.83 12.68
CA GLY A 259 -0.60 5.75 12.36
C GLY A 259 -0.81 5.63 10.85
N VAL A 260 -0.71 4.43 10.27
CA VAL A 260 -1.00 4.18 8.86
C VAL A 260 -2.34 3.45 8.74
N VAL A 261 -3.34 4.11 8.16
CA VAL A 261 -4.73 3.62 8.03
C VAL A 261 -5.18 3.60 6.57
N GLY A 262 -6.21 2.81 6.26
CA GLY A 262 -6.80 2.70 4.92
C GLY A 262 -7.27 1.29 4.57
N TYR A 263 -7.98 1.16 3.45
CA TYR A 263 -8.57 -0.11 3.00
C TYR A 263 -7.53 -1.23 2.81
N PRO A 264 -7.92 -2.51 2.85
CA PRO A 264 -7.05 -3.61 2.43
C PRO A 264 -6.45 -3.37 1.04
N ASN A 265 -5.27 -3.91 0.78
CA ASN A 265 -4.62 -3.90 -0.54
C ASN A 265 -4.27 -2.53 -1.18
N VAL A 266 -4.55 -1.39 -0.54
CA VAL A 266 -4.08 -0.06 -0.98
C VAL A 266 -2.55 0.10 -0.90
N GLY A 267 -1.88 -0.78 -0.15
CA GLY A 267 -0.42 -0.85 -0.06
C GLY A 267 0.22 -0.27 1.21
N LYS A 268 -0.53 -0.20 2.33
CA LYS A 268 -0.05 0.26 3.65
C LYS A 268 1.28 -0.38 4.09
N SER A 269 1.33 -1.71 4.19
CA SER A 269 2.53 -2.43 4.62
C SER A 269 3.69 -2.30 3.59
N SER A 270 3.39 -2.13 2.30
CA SER A 270 4.39 -1.82 1.26
C SER A 270 4.96 -0.41 1.41
N LEU A 271 4.15 0.56 1.78
CA LEU A 271 4.57 1.93 2.10
C LEU A 271 5.51 1.93 3.31
N ILE A 272 5.17 1.22 4.38
CA ILE A 272 6.01 1.10 5.59
C ILE A 272 7.35 0.46 5.25
N ASN A 273 7.34 -0.63 4.50
CA ASN A 273 8.56 -1.31 4.06
C ASN A 273 9.44 -0.41 3.17
N SER A 274 8.82 0.41 2.31
CA SER A 274 9.51 1.35 1.45
C SER A 274 10.16 2.50 2.24
N LEU A 275 9.44 3.05 3.22
CA LEU A 275 9.98 4.06 4.14
C LEU A 275 11.11 3.48 5.00
N LYS A 276 10.90 2.28 5.57
CA LYS A 276 11.89 1.63 6.42
C LYS A 276 13.12 1.15 5.65
N ARG A 277 13.03 1.01 4.33
CA ARG A 277 14.05 0.41 3.47
C ARG A 277 14.43 -1.01 3.91
N ALA A 278 13.48 -1.72 4.51
CA ALA A 278 13.63 -3.11 4.95
C ALA A 278 12.26 -3.80 4.95
N LYS A 279 12.26 -5.14 4.98
CA LYS A 279 11.04 -5.93 5.10
C LYS A 279 10.63 -6.03 6.58
N ALA A 280 9.96 -5.00 7.08
CA ALA A 280 9.46 -4.91 8.45
C ALA A 280 8.04 -5.49 8.61
N ALA A 281 7.18 -5.29 7.61
CA ALA A 281 5.81 -5.79 7.58
C ALA A 281 5.63 -6.87 6.50
N GLN A 282 4.71 -7.81 6.72
CA GLN A 282 4.34 -8.81 5.72
C GLN A 282 3.48 -8.15 4.64
N VAL A 283 3.79 -8.44 3.37
CA VAL A 283 3.07 -7.90 2.21
C VAL A 283 2.57 -9.03 1.33
N GLY A 284 1.41 -8.85 0.73
CA GLY A 284 0.82 -9.74 -0.28
C GLY A 284 -0.49 -9.17 -0.81
N ALA A 285 -0.98 -9.75 -1.91
CA ALA A 285 -2.19 -9.29 -2.59
C ALA A 285 -3.50 -9.77 -1.91
N MET A 286 -3.40 -10.67 -0.93
CA MET A 286 -4.55 -11.19 -0.21
C MET A 286 -4.93 -10.23 0.94
N PRO A 287 -6.21 -9.83 1.05
CA PRO A 287 -6.72 -9.14 2.24
C PRO A 287 -6.48 -9.96 3.51
N GLY A 288 -6.30 -9.29 4.65
CA GLY A 288 -6.19 -9.94 5.97
C GLY A 288 -4.81 -10.49 6.35
N ILE A 289 -3.74 -10.13 5.62
CA ILE A 289 -2.36 -10.49 5.97
C ILE A 289 -1.94 -9.81 7.30
N THR A 290 -2.19 -8.50 7.41
CA THR A 290 -1.91 -7.74 8.63
C THR A 290 -3.10 -7.89 9.58
N ARG A 291 -2.95 -8.69 10.65
CA ARG A 291 -4.02 -9.05 11.58
C ARG A 291 -4.08 -8.23 12.87
N GLY A 292 -3.01 -7.54 13.22
CA GLY A 292 -2.93 -6.72 14.42
C GLY A 292 -2.07 -5.47 14.19
N VAL A 293 -2.15 -4.54 15.13
CA VAL A 293 -1.35 -3.30 15.11
C VAL A 293 0.09 -3.63 15.50
N GLN A 294 1.04 -3.21 14.67
CA GLN A 294 2.47 -3.41 14.94
C GLN A 294 3.24 -2.09 14.89
N ARG A 295 4.24 -1.95 15.77
CA ARG A 295 5.10 -0.76 15.85
C ARG A 295 6.38 -0.99 15.05
N VAL A 296 6.63 -0.13 14.08
CA VAL A 296 7.83 -0.14 13.23
C VAL A 296 8.61 1.15 13.45
N MET A 297 9.74 1.06 14.16
CA MET A 297 10.62 2.21 14.37
C MET A 297 11.31 2.59 13.07
N LEU A 298 11.00 3.76 12.52
CA LEU A 298 11.58 4.27 11.28
C LEU A 298 12.94 4.92 11.56
N THR A 299 12.95 5.89 12.48
CA THR A 299 14.14 6.55 13.02
C THR A 299 14.03 6.65 14.54
N LYS A 300 15.06 7.13 15.24
CA LYS A 300 15.01 7.34 16.71
C LYS A 300 13.86 8.27 17.15
N LYS A 301 13.40 9.16 16.26
CA LYS A 301 12.35 10.16 16.53
C LYS A 301 11.00 9.83 15.86
N ILE A 302 10.90 8.77 15.04
CA ILE A 302 9.68 8.47 14.28
C ILE A 302 9.36 6.98 14.39
N CYS A 303 8.17 6.68 14.91
CA CYS A 303 7.62 5.33 14.99
C CYS A 303 6.35 5.23 14.15
N LEU A 304 6.26 4.22 13.28
CA LEU A 304 5.06 3.95 12.47
C LEU A 304 4.21 2.86 13.13
N LEU A 305 2.88 3.02 13.15
CA LEU A 305 1.93 1.97 13.50
C LEU A 305 1.34 1.40 12.21
N ASP A 306 1.62 0.14 11.89
CA ASP A 306 0.94 -0.57 10.80
C ASP A 306 -0.37 -1.14 11.34
N SER A 307 -1.50 -0.69 10.81
CA SER A 307 -2.81 -1.22 11.17
C SER A 307 -3.27 -2.28 10.15
N PRO A 308 -4.15 -3.21 10.56
CA PRO A 308 -4.95 -3.96 9.62
C PRO A 308 -5.69 -3.05 8.63
N GLY A 309 -6.04 -3.58 7.45
CA GLY A 309 -6.89 -2.84 6.51
C GLY A 309 -8.30 -2.72 7.05
N ILE A 310 -8.80 -1.50 7.14
CA ILE A 310 -10.13 -1.23 7.69
C ILE A 310 -11.07 -0.93 6.53
N VAL A 311 -12.19 -1.65 6.50
CA VAL A 311 -13.25 -1.43 5.53
C VAL A 311 -14.39 -0.78 6.28
N PHE A 312 -14.58 0.52 6.06
CA PHE A 312 -15.80 1.20 6.46
C PHE A 312 -16.71 1.16 5.24
N SER A 313 -17.75 0.33 5.28
CA SER A 313 -18.72 0.24 4.19
C SER A 313 -20.09 0.48 4.78
N SER A 314 -20.86 1.38 4.15
CA SER A 314 -22.30 1.30 4.26
C SER A 314 -22.75 -0.02 3.61
N LYS A 315 -23.89 -0.55 4.09
CA LYS A 315 -24.41 -1.89 3.83
C LYS A 315 -24.61 -2.24 2.35
N THR A 316 -24.51 -1.31 1.42
CA THR A 316 -25.21 -1.42 0.13
C THR A 316 -24.47 -2.03 -1.05
N GLU A 317 -23.15 -2.25 -1.07
CA GLU A 317 -22.53 -2.86 -2.27
C GLU A 317 -21.31 -3.75 -2.00
N VAL A 318 -21.53 -5.04 -1.72
CA VAL A 318 -20.49 -6.10 -1.72
C VAL A 318 -19.69 -6.10 -3.03
N SER A 319 -20.37 -5.82 -4.14
CA SER A 319 -19.77 -5.63 -5.47
C SER A 319 -18.74 -4.51 -5.48
N SER A 320 -19.02 -3.37 -4.84
CA SER A 320 -18.07 -2.26 -4.74
C SER A 320 -16.83 -2.64 -3.92
N LEU A 321 -16.98 -3.43 -2.85
CA LEU A 321 -15.87 -3.92 -2.03
C LEU A 321 -14.98 -4.91 -2.79
N ALA A 322 -15.59 -5.75 -3.65
CA ALA A 322 -14.86 -6.61 -4.57
C ALA A 322 -14.01 -5.78 -5.55
N LEU A 323 -14.59 -4.72 -6.12
CA LEU A 323 -13.88 -3.80 -7.03
C LEU A 323 -12.83 -2.92 -6.33
N ARG A 324 -12.94 -2.72 -5.00
CA ARG A 324 -11.92 -2.05 -4.17
C ARG A 324 -10.80 -2.99 -3.72
N HIS A 325 -10.73 -4.23 -4.22
CA HIS A 325 -9.75 -5.25 -3.81
C HIS A 325 -9.80 -5.60 -2.32
N CYS A 326 -10.95 -5.38 -1.65
CA CYS A 326 -11.08 -5.56 -0.19
C CYS A 326 -11.45 -7.00 0.19
N ILE A 327 -12.08 -7.74 -0.72
CA ILE A 327 -12.53 -9.12 -0.54
C ILE A 327 -11.77 -10.02 -1.51
N ARG A 328 -11.44 -11.24 -1.08
CA ARG A 328 -10.82 -12.24 -1.95
C ARG A 328 -11.79 -12.62 -3.07
N ALA A 329 -11.30 -12.78 -4.30
CA ALA A 329 -12.11 -13.21 -5.44
C ALA A 329 -12.90 -14.52 -5.16
N ASP A 330 -12.30 -15.46 -4.43
CA ASP A 330 -12.93 -16.73 -4.07
C ASP A 330 -14.06 -16.60 -3.04
N ALA A 331 -14.02 -15.55 -2.21
CA ALA A 331 -14.96 -15.35 -1.10
C ALA A 331 -16.18 -14.50 -1.49
N ILE A 332 -16.26 -14.09 -2.76
CA ILE A 332 -17.39 -13.32 -3.28
C ILE A 332 -18.52 -14.29 -3.64
N GLU A 333 -19.68 -14.07 -3.03
CA GLU A 333 -20.88 -14.88 -3.22
C GLU A 333 -21.47 -14.66 -4.63
N ASP A 334 -21.57 -13.40 -5.09
CA ASP A 334 -22.00 -13.06 -6.45
C ASP A 334 -20.91 -12.31 -7.25
N PRO A 335 -20.04 -13.05 -7.95
CA PRO A 335 -19.00 -12.44 -8.79
C PRO A 335 -19.58 -11.83 -10.08
N ILE A 336 -20.79 -12.21 -10.51
CA ILE A 336 -21.36 -11.79 -11.81
C ILE A 336 -21.78 -10.31 -11.73
N THR A 337 -22.47 -9.91 -10.66
CA THR A 337 -22.86 -8.50 -10.46
C THR A 337 -21.65 -7.58 -10.34
N ALA A 338 -20.60 -8.02 -9.65
CA ALA A 338 -19.33 -7.28 -9.56
C ALA A 338 -18.69 -7.06 -10.94
N ILE A 339 -18.69 -8.09 -11.80
CA ILE A 339 -18.20 -7.96 -13.18
C ILE A 339 -19.11 -7.06 -14.02
N GLY A 340 -20.44 -7.10 -13.83
CA GLY A 340 -21.35 -6.18 -14.49
C GLY A 340 -21.03 -4.72 -14.18
N GLN A 341 -20.78 -4.39 -12.91
CA GLN A 341 -20.34 -3.06 -12.49
C GLN A 341 -18.95 -2.71 -13.03
N LEU A 342 -18.02 -3.67 -13.10
CA LEU A 342 -16.69 -3.47 -13.67
C LEU A 342 -16.78 -3.12 -15.16
N LEU A 343 -17.53 -3.90 -15.95
CA LEU A 343 -17.67 -3.71 -17.39
C LEU A 343 -18.31 -2.35 -17.73
N ARG A 344 -19.25 -1.87 -16.91
CA ARG A 344 -19.81 -0.51 -17.05
C ARG A 344 -18.76 0.60 -16.84
N ARG A 345 -17.69 0.30 -16.11
CA ARG A 345 -16.60 1.23 -15.77
C ARG A 345 -15.34 1.02 -16.61
N CYS A 346 -15.34 0.12 -17.58
CA CYS A 346 -14.17 -0.19 -18.40
C CYS A 346 -14.48 0.04 -19.89
N ASP A 347 -13.45 0.34 -20.68
CA ASP A 347 -13.57 0.32 -22.14
C ASP A 347 -13.74 -1.13 -22.62
N LEU A 348 -14.93 -1.44 -23.11
CA LEU A 348 -15.31 -2.77 -23.58
C LEU A 348 -14.44 -3.22 -24.77
N THR A 349 -14.02 -2.27 -25.63
CA THR A 349 -13.16 -2.57 -26.79
C THR A 349 -11.84 -3.16 -26.33
N HIS A 350 -11.26 -2.57 -25.29
CA HIS A 350 -10.01 -3.06 -24.72
C HIS A 350 -10.18 -4.41 -24.03
N ILE A 351 -11.29 -4.64 -23.33
CA ILE A 351 -11.59 -5.94 -22.73
C ILE A 351 -11.73 -7.02 -23.82
N MET A 352 -12.38 -6.70 -24.94
CA MET A 352 -12.49 -7.60 -26.09
C MET A 352 -11.11 -7.93 -26.67
N GLU A 353 -10.24 -6.94 -26.90
CA GLU A 353 -8.87 -7.15 -27.39
C GLU A 353 -8.02 -7.97 -26.41
N MET A 354 -8.05 -7.63 -25.12
CA MET A 354 -7.26 -8.28 -24.07
C MET A 354 -7.57 -9.77 -23.96
N TYR A 355 -8.86 -10.10 -24.00
CA TYR A 355 -9.32 -11.48 -23.98
C TYR A 355 -9.49 -12.08 -25.38
N GLY A 356 -9.20 -11.34 -26.45
CA GLY A 356 -9.44 -11.71 -27.85
C GLY A 356 -10.86 -12.20 -28.15
N LEU A 357 -11.87 -11.63 -27.51
CA LEU A 357 -13.27 -12.03 -27.63
C LEU A 357 -13.95 -11.31 -28.80
N PRO A 358 -14.98 -11.91 -29.41
CA PRO A 358 -15.86 -11.19 -30.33
C PRO A 358 -16.68 -10.13 -29.58
N ARG A 359 -17.36 -9.28 -30.34
CA ARG A 359 -18.24 -8.24 -29.78
C ARG A 359 -19.33 -8.89 -28.92
N PHE A 360 -19.54 -8.33 -27.73
CA PHE A 360 -20.57 -8.74 -26.79
C PHE A 360 -21.37 -7.52 -26.33
N SER A 361 -22.60 -7.76 -25.90
CA SER A 361 -23.57 -6.73 -25.50
C SER A 361 -23.95 -6.82 -24.01
N SER A 362 -23.79 -8.00 -23.40
CA SER A 362 -24.16 -8.25 -22.01
C SER A 362 -23.02 -8.89 -21.21
N THR A 363 -23.07 -8.69 -19.89
CA THR A 363 -22.17 -9.35 -18.93
C THR A 363 -22.25 -10.87 -19.06
N MET A 364 -23.45 -11.41 -19.29
CA MET A 364 -23.67 -12.85 -19.42
C MET A 364 -23.00 -13.40 -20.68
N GLU A 365 -23.21 -12.73 -21.82
CA GLU A 365 -22.60 -13.09 -23.09
C GLU A 365 -21.07 -13.03 -23.02
N PHE A 366 -20.52 -11.96 -22.44
CA PHE A 366 -19.08 -11.82 -22.18
C PHE A 366 -18.52 -13.03 -21.40
N LEU A 367 -19.17 -13.38 -20.28
CA LEU A 367 -18.71 -14.48 -19.43
C LEU A 367 -18.83 -15.84 -20.11
N GLN A 368 -19.87 -16.06 -20.92
CA GLN A 368 -20.02 -17.29 -21.70
C GLN A 368 -18.93 -17.44 -22.77
N LEU A 369 -18.64 -16.37 -23.51
CA LEU A 369 -17.58 -16.34 -24.53
C LEU A 369 -16.21 -16.56 -23.87
N LEU A 370 -15.97 -15.90 -22.73
CA LEU A 370 -14.74 -16.04 -21.98
C LEU A 370 -14.58 -17.45 -21.40
N ALA A 371 -15.63 -18.03 -20.83
CA ALA A 371 -15.63 -19.39 -20.30
C ALA A 371 -15.24 -20.42 -21.37
N ARG A 372 -15.81 -20.31 -22.58
CA ARG A 372 -15.44 -21.15 -23.73
C ARG A 372 -13.98 -20.96 -24.11
N ARG A 373 -13.51 -19.72 -24.20
CA ARG A 373 -12.12 -19.42 -24.57
C ARG A 373 -11.11 -19.95 -23.55
N LEU A 374 -11.43 -19.84 -22.26
CA LEU A 374 -10.57 -20.33 -21.17
C LEU A 374 -10.68 -21.84 -20.94
N GLY A 375 -11.57 -22.54 -21.66
CA GLY A 375 -11.85 -23.96 -21.43
C GLY A 375 -12.53 -24.25 -20.08
N LYS A 376 -13.16 -23.25 -19.46
CA LYS A 376 -13.91 -23.41 -18.20
C LYS A 376 -15.31 -23.91 -18.53
N LEU A 377 -15.46 -25.22 -18.67
CA LEU A 377 -16.72 -25.88 -19.00
C LEU A 377 -17.14 -26.82 -17.85
N LYS A 378 -18.44 -26.85 -17.56
CA LYS A 378 -19.09 -27.84 -16.69
C LYS A 378 -19.32 -29.13 -17.48
N LYS A 379 -19.93 -30.12 -16.81
CA LYS A 379 -20.39 -31.36 -17.46
C LYS A 379 -21.29 -31.03 -18.67
N ALA A 380 -21.26 -31.88 -19.69
CA ALA A 380 -21.96 -31.68 -20.96
C ALA A 380 -21.55 -30.44 -21.78
N GLY A 381 -20.35 -29.88 -21.54
CA GLY A 381 -19.82 -28.78 -22.35
C GLY A 381 -20.47 -27.41 -22.09
N VAL A 382 -21.26 -27.29 -21.01
CA VAL A 382 -21.91 -26.03 -20.62
C VAL A 382 -20.86 -25.05 -20.08
N PRO A 383 -20.77 -23.80 -20.57
CA PRO A 383 -19.79 -22.84 -20.06
C PRO A 383 -19.96 -22.51 -18.58
N ASP A 384 -18.86 -22.53 -17.83
CA ASP A 384 -18.85 -22.16 -16.41
C ASP A 384 -18.68 -20.64 -16.22
N ILE A 385 -19.81 -19.95 -16.20
CA ILE A 385 -19.91 -18.49 -16.07
C ILE A 385 -19.29 -17.99 -14.77
N GLU A 386 -19.51 -18.70 -13.66
CA GLU A 386 -19.06 -18.29 -12.33
C GLU A 386 -17.54 -18.43 -12.20
N ALA A 387 -16.98 -19.52 -12.73
CA ALA A 387 -15.54 -19.73 -12.77
C ALA A 387 -14.84 -18.75 -13.73
N ALA A 388 -15.50 -18.32 -14.81
CA ALA A 388 -15.03 -17.24 -15.67
C ALA A 388 -15.08 -15.89 -14.94
N ALA A 389 -16.16 -15.56 -14.24
CA ALA A 389 -16.29 -14.31 -13.48
C ALA A 389 -15.21 -14.18 -12.40
N ARG A 390 -14.93 -15.25 -11.65
CA ARG A 390 -13.82 -15.29 -10.68
C ARG A 390 -12.45 -15.09 -11.33
N GLN A 391 -12.25 -15.60 -12.55
CA GLN A 391 -11.02 -15.35 -13.29
C GLN A 391 -10.84 -13.87 -13.63
N VAL A 392 -11.90 -13.22 -14.11
CA VAL A 392 -11.86 -11.80 -14.45
C VAL A 392 -11.59 -10.95 -13.21
N LEU A 393 -12.21 -11.28 -12.07
CA LEU A 393 -11.93 -10.62 -10.79
C LEU A 393 -10.47 -10.82 -10.35
N HIS A 394 -9.91 -12.02 -10.52
CA HIS A 394 -8.50 -12.27 -10.25
C HIS A 394 -7.57 -11.48 -11.18
N ASP A 395 -7.88 -11.43 -12.48
CA ASP A 395 -7.14 -10.66 -13.48
C ASP A 395 -7.19 -9.15 -13.16
N PHE A 396 -8.34 -8.66 -12.68
CA PHE A 396 -8.51 -7.31 -12.18
C PHE A 396 -7.69 -7.05 -10.90
N HIS A 397 -7.75 -7.97 -9.92
CA HIS A 397 -7.00 -7.86 -8.66
C HIS A 397 -5.49 -7.88 -8.84
N THR A 398 -5.00 -8.67 -9.80
CA THR A 398 -3.58 -8.76 -10.16
C THR A 398 -3.09 -7.60 -11.01
N GLY A 399 -3.98 -6.73 -11.48
CA GLY A 399 -3.66 -5.56 -12.30
C GLY A 399 -3.40 -5.88 -13.77
N LYS A 400 -3.83 -7.06 -14.25
CA LYS A 400 -3.84 -7.38 -15.69
C LYS A 400 -4.85 -6.51 -16.43
N ILE A 401 -6.00 -6.25 -15.80
CA ILE A 401 -6.94 -5.23 -16.24
C ILE A 401 -6.52 -3.90 -15.64
N SER A 402 -6.00 -3.00 -16.48
CA SER A 402 -5.67 -1.62 -16.07
C SER A 402 -6.93 -0.77 -15.99
N PHE A 403 -7.11 -0.07 -14.88
CA PHE A 403 -8.26 0.80 -14.62
C PHE A 403 -7.80 2.02 -13.81
N TYR A 404 -8.34 3.19 -14.13
CA TYR A 404 -8.30 4.37 -13.27
C TYR A 404 -9.52 5.26 -13.50
N THR A 405 -9.87 6.07 -12.50
CA THR A 405 -10.91 7.10 -12.58
C THR A 405 -10.29 8.45 -12.94
N LYS A 406 -10.95 9.25 -13.79
CA LYS A 406 -10.56 10.65 -14.01
C LYS A 406 -10.95 11.49 -12.79
N ALA A 407 -10.13 12.49 -12.50
CA ALA A 407 -10.54 13.53 -11.57
C ALA A 407 -11.71 14.35 -12.17
N PRO A 408 -12.75 14.70 -11.39
CA PRO A 408 -13.82 15.57 -11.87
C PRO A 408 -13.28 16.95 -12.27
N GLU A 409 -13.78 17.51 -13.37
CA GLU A 409 -13.31 18.80 -13.91
C GLU A 409 -13.75 19.99 -13.04
N SER A 410 -14.93 19.91 -12.44
CA SER A 410 -15.44 20.92 -11.51
C SER A 410 -15.27 20.44 -10.06
N TYR A 411 -14.43 21.13 -9.30
CA TYR A 411 -14.39 20.96 -7.85
C TYR A 411 -15.07 22.13 -7.16
N LYS A 412 -16.20 21.88 -6.50
CA LYS A 412 -16.73 22.76 -5.47
C LYS A 412 -16.34 22.17 -4.12
N PRO A 413 -15.52 22.86 -3.29
CA PRO A 413 -15.33 22.43 -1.91
C PRO A 413 -16.70 22.51 -1.22
N GLU A 414 -17.29 21.36 -0.90
CA GLU A 414 -18.59 21.32 -0.25
C GLU A 414 -18.56 22.01 1.13
N ASN A 415 -17.37 22.12 1.75
CA ASN A 415 -17.20 22.61 3.12
C ASN A 415 -16.04 23.64 3.27
N MET A 416 -16.33 24.87 3.74
CA MET A 416 -15.32 25.90 4.08
C MET A 416 -14.32 25.45 5.16
N LEU A 417 -14.74 24.51 6.03
CA LEU A 417 -13.90 23.92 7.10
C LEU A 417 -12.64 23.25 6.53
N SER A 418 -12.74 22.63 5.36
CA SER A 418 -11.64 21.91 4.72
C SER A 418 -10.49 22.86 4.33
N ALA A 419 -10.80 24.03 3.78
CA ALA A 419 -9.81 25.03 3.40
C ALA A 419 -9.04 25.60 4.61
N GLN A 420 -9.73 25.86 5.73
CA GLN A 420 -9.11 26.35 6.96
C GLN A 420 -8.19 25.30 7.62
N ILE A 421 -8.61 24.03 7.58
CA ILE A 421 -7.80 22.89 8.06
C ILE A 421 -6.50 22.80 7.26
N VAL A 422 -6.59 22.87 5.94
CA VAL A 422 -5.41 22.80 5.05
C VAL A 422 -4.47 23.96 5.32
N SER A 423 -4.96 25.20 5.42
CA SER A 423 -4.08 26.36 5.67
C SER A 423 -3.35 26.27 7.01
N GLY A 424 -4.03 25.83 8.08
CA GLY A 424 -3.41 25.68 9.40
C GLY A 424 -2.37 24.55 9.44
N TRP A 425 -2.66 23.41 8.82
CA TRP A 425 -1.73 22.26 8.81
C TRP A 425 -0.58 22.44 7.83
N ALA A 426 -0.77 23.18 6.74
CA ALA A 426 0.25 23.41 5.73
C ALA A 426 1.50 24.09 6.30
N GLN A 427 1.32 25.04 7.22
CA GLN A 427 2.41 25.72 7.89
C GLN A 427 3.20 24.76 8.79
N GLU A 428 2.52 23.91 9.55
CA GLU A 428 3.19 22.96 10.46
C GLU A 428 4.02 21.90 9.74
N PHE A 429 3.60 21.51 8.53
CA PHE A 429 4.30 20.52 7.72
C PHE A 429 5.32 21.13 6.74
N ASN A 430 5.26 22.44 6.51
CA ASN A 430 5.97 23.14 5.43
C ASN A 430 5.72 22.46 4.07
N LEU A 431 4.45 22.41 3.67
CA LEU A 431 4.01 21.68 2.48
C LEU A 431 4.50 22.32 1.17
N GLU A 432 4.58 23.64 1.10
CA GLU A 432 4.99 24.38 -0.12
C GLU A 432 6.39 23.95 -0.59
N ALA A 433 7.37 23.90 0.33
CA ALA A 433 8.73 23.48 0.01
C ALA A 433 8.78 22.03 -0.53
N ILE A 434 7.91 21.15 -0.03
CA ILE A 434 7.81 19.76 -0.48
C ILE A 434 7.15 19.68 -1.86
N TYR A 435 6.13 20.51 -2.10
CA TYR A 435 5.39 20.53 -3.36
C TYR A 435 6.20 21.07 -4.52
N GLU A 436 6.97 22.15 -4.31
CA GLU A 436 7.86 22.66 -5.36
C GLU A 436 8.96 21.65 -5.72
N LYS A 437 9.55 21.03 -4.71
CA LYS A 437 10.53 19.95 -4.92
C LYS A 437 9.94 18.78 -5.71
N ASN A 438 8.69 18.39 -5.40
CA ASN A 438 8.02 17.31 -6.11
C ASN A 438 7.64 17.71 -7.55
N LYS A 439 7.20 18.95 -7.79
CA LYS A 439 6.88 19.47 -9.13
C LYS A 439 8.10 19.40 -10.05
N ALA A 440 9.26 19.82 -9.55
CA ALA A 440 10.52 19.72 -10.29
C ALA A 440 10.92 18.27 -10.63
N VAL A 441 10.67 17.31 -9.72
CA VAL A 441 10.96 15.89 -9.98
C VAL A 441 9.95 15.28 -10.97
N VAL A 442 8.67 15.63 -10.86
CA VAL A 442 7.63 15.16 -11.79
C VAL A 442 7.89 15.69 -13.21
N GLN A 443 8.30 16.95 -13.35
CA GLN A 443 8.72 17.53 -14.62
C GLN A 443 9.96 16.82 -15.19
N LYS A 444 10.99 16.53 -14.37
CA LYS A 444 12.18 15.79 -14.86
C LYS A 444 11.87 14.37 -15.34
N LEU A 445 10.81 13.74 -14.82
CA LEU A 445 10.40 12.41 -15.24
C LEU A 445 9.68 12.43 -16.60
N SER A 446 9.24 13.58 -17.12
CA SER A 446 8.40 13.73 -18.34
C SER A 446 9.09 13.35 -19.67
N GLY A 447 10.32 12.83 -19.64
CA GLY A 447 11.02 12.25 -20.79
C GLY A 447 10.30 11.04 -21.41
N GLU A 448 9.40 11.34 -22.36
CA GLU A 448 8.85 10.65 -23.55
C GLU A 448 8.65 9.12 -23.66
N LYS A 449 9.11 8.24 -22.77
CA LYS A 449 8.99 6.79 -23.04
C LYS A 449 7.76 6.07 -22.45
N ALA A 450 6.97 6.72 -21.60
CA ALA A 450 5.76 6.13 -20.99
C ALA A 450 4.43 6.58 -21.62
N LEU A 451 4.45 7.69 -22.38
CA LEU A 451 3.24 8.39 -22.83
C LEU A 451 2.45 7.63 -23.91
N LYS A 452 3.11 6.80 -24.73
CA LYS A 452 2.47 6.04 -25.81
C LYS A 452 1.69 4.80 -25.35
N LYS A 453 1.92 4.29 -24.13
CA LYS A 453 1.27 3.06 -23.64
C LYS A 453 0.03 3.32 -22.77
N MET A 454 -0.16 4.54 -22.27
CA MET A 454 -1.20 4.87 -21.28
C MET A 454 -2.25 5.89 -21.75
N LYS A 455 -2.12 6.46 -22.94
CA LYS A 455 -3.03 7.49 -23.48
C LYS A 455 -4.48 7.03 -23.81
N ARG A 456 -4.89 5.81 -23.46
CA ARG A 456 -6.16 5.21 -23.95
C ARG A 456 -7.25 4.92 -22.89
N PHE A 457 -7.09 5.31 -21.62
CA PHE A 457 -7.89 4.68 -20.55
C PHE A 457 -8.63 5.64 -19.60
N ALA A 458 -8.92 6.87 -20.03
CA ALA A 458 -9.49 7.87 -19.13
C ALA A 458 -11.03 7.83 -19.16
N LEU A 459 -11.70 7.69 -18.01
CA LEU A 459 -13.17 7.71 -17.87
C LEU A 459 -13.67 8.71 -16.81
N GLU A 460 -14.81 9.34 -17.08
CA GLU A 460 -15.43 10.38 -16.24
C GLU A 460 -16.10 9.83 -14.97
N PRO A 461 -16.18 10.63 -13.89
CA PRO A 461 -16.84 10.22 -12.66
C PRO A 461 -18.37 10.18 -12.82
N THR A 462 -19.00 9.09 -12.38
CA THR A 462 -20.45 8.94 -12.38
C THR A 462 -21.06 9.47 -11.08
N GLU A 463 -21.71 10.62 -11.13
CA GLU A 463 -22.75 11.04 -10.18
C GLU A 463 -24.12 10.72 -10.79
N LYS A 464 -24.64 9.49 -10.67
CA LYS A 464 -26.08 9.22 -10.83
C LYS A 464 -26.55 8.09 -9.91
N PRO A 465 -27.76 8.21 -9.31
CA PRO A 465 -28.31 7.22 -8.40
C PRO A 465 -28.65 5.91 -9.12
N ALA A 466 -28.51 4.82 -8.38
CA ALA A 466 -28.73 3.46 -8.84
C ALA A 466 -30.23 3.16 -8.91
N ASP A 467 -30.87 3.44 -10.05
CA ASP A 467 -32.16 2.87 -10.43
C ASP A 467 -32.30 2.97 -11.96
N ASP A 468 -31.62 2.09 -12.70
CA ASP A 468 -32.10 1.65 -14.02
C ASP A 468 -31.41 0.35 -14.45
N VAL A 469 -32.18 -0.71 -14.58
CA VAL A 469 -31.73 -2.04 -15.00
C VAL A 469 -32.02 -2.19 -16.49
N GLY A 470 -31.19 -1.58 -17.35
CA GLY A 470 -31.41 -1.71 -18.79
C GLY A 470 -30.31 -1.13 -19.67
N ALA A 471 -29.68 -2.02 -20.45
CA ALA A 471 -28.80 -1.75 -21.60
C ALA A 471 -27.45 -1.01 -21.35
N ILE A 472 -26.37 -1.73 -21.65
CA ILE A 472 -25.03 -1.15 -21.83
C ILE A 472 -24.98 -0.51 -23.23
N ARG A 473 -25.06 0.83 -23.32
CA ARG A 473 -24.91 1.55 -24.59
C ARG A 473 -23.44 1.70 -24.95
N ILE A 474 -23.08 1.22 -26.15
CA ILE A 474 -21.76 1.41 -26.77
C ILE A 474 -21.81 2.75 -27.51
N THR A 475 -21.07 3.77 -27.04
CA THR A 475 -20.86 5.01 -27.78
C THR A 475 -19.76 4.79 -28.83
N GLY A 476 -20.16 4.59 -30.08
CA GLY A 476 -19.24 4.56 -31.23
C GLY A 476 -19.02 5.98 -31.75
N GLY A 477 -17.78 6.46 -31.71
CA GLY A 477 -17.35 7.63 -32.48
C GLY A 477 -17.17 7.24 -33.93
N ALA A 478 -18.02 7.77 -34.81
CA ALA A 478 -17.80 7.76 -36.25
C ALA A 478 -17.11 9.08 -36.63
N GLY A 479 -15.82 9.01 -36.92
CA GLY A 479 -15.07 10.06 -37.60
C GLY A 479 -14.40 9.42 -38.81
N GLY A 480 -14.90 9.72 -40.00
CA GLY A 480 -14.34 9.29 -41.27
C GLY A 480 -14.45 10.44 -42.26
N GLU A 481 -13.36 11.21 -42.39
CA GLU A 481 -13.12 12.13 -43.49
C GLU A 481 -12.57 11.39 -44.71
N ASN A 482 -12.90 11.95 -45.89
CA ASN A 482 -12.19 11.97 -47.18
C ASN A 482 -12.90 11.22 -48.32
N ALA A 483 -13.42 11.97 -49.29
CA ALA A 483 -12.67 12.25 -50.51
C ALA A 483 -13.40 13.31 -51.36
N ASP A 484 -12.68 14.40 -51.56
CA ASP A 484 -12.83 15.45 -52.56
C ASP A 484 -12.74 14.86 -53.99
N ALA A 485 -13.66 15.24 -54.87
CA ALA A 485 -13.56 15.06 -56.32
C ALA A 485 -14.41 16.16 -56.98
N GLY A 486 -13.72 17.22 -57.40
CA GLY A 486 -14.26 18.23 -58.29
C GLY A 486 -14.13 17.85 -59.77
N GLU A 487 -14.86 18.64 -60.57
CA GLU A 487 -14.80 18.85 -62.02
C GLU A 487 -15.56 17.91 -62.95
N GLY A 488 -16.48 18.52 -63.72
CA GLY A 488 -17.14 17.94 -64.88
C GLY A 488 -18.42 18.65 -65.29
N ASP A 489 -18.36 19.96 -65.59
CA ASP A 489 -19.38 20.65 -66.39
C ASP A 489 -19.48 19.99 -67.78
N MET A 490 -20.70 19.66 -68.22
CA MET A 490 -21.07 19.75 -69.63
C MET A 490 -22.59 19.80 -69.81
N ASP A 491 -23.01 21.02 -70.09
CA ASP A 491 -24.26 21.48 -70.70
C ASP A 491 -24.47 20.85 -72.09
N VAL A 492 -25.64 20.29 -72.39
CA VAL A 492 -26.37 20.37 -73.69
C VAL A 492 -27.83 19.97 -73.46
N GLY A 493 -28.77 20.87 -73.74
CA GLY A 493 -30.20 20.62 -73.83
C GLY A 493 -30.68 20.22 -75.23
N GLU A 494 -31.98 19.90 -75.34
CA GLU A 494 -32.80 19.73 -76.57
C GLU A 494 -32.34 18.59 -77.51
N GLU A 495 -33.16 17.63 -77.95
CA GLU A 495 -34.59 17.53 -78.30
C GLU A 495 -35.13 16.13 -77.98
#